data_AF-A0A7X4FCW8-F1
#
_entry.id   AF-A0A7X4FCW8-F1
#
_cell.length_a   1.000
_cell.length_b   1.000
_cell.length_c   1.000
_cell.angle_alpha   90.00
_cell.angle_beta   90.00
_cell.angle_gamma   90.00
#
_symmetry.space_group_name_H-M   'P 1'
#
loop_
_entity.id
_entity.type
_entity.pdbx_description
1 polymer ?
#
loop_
_entity_poly.entity_id
_entity_poly.type
_entity_poly.pdbx_seq_one_letter_code
_entity_poly.pdbx_strand_id
1 'polypeptide(L)'
;MRRAYVCVAVLFIATSLTVFAQQVVVTEIEDNKGGIYEAVELEEGGKFFHDRDYTITHIPKEFLGFTQVSTSADCPGGQDYNLTFNIDRPAYVYQAWDSRHTRPEDRGQDPKGWFTDAYTDTGEILMLDAPHAPTEYFIYKSNEPYDGTVELLGIDEVIGDPVLMWTIFLEETVLPVNPEGNLTTTWGEIKAD
;
A
#
# COMPACT_ATOMS: atom_id res chain seq x y z
N MET A 1 53.90 44.69 10.07
CA MET A 1 52.50 45.00 9.68
C MET A 1 51.93 43.79 8.94
N ARG A 2 50.78 43.29 9.42
CA ARG A 2 50.13 42.02 9.08
C ARG A 2 49.67 41.95 7.62
N ARG A 3 49.96 40.84 6.93
CA ARG A 3 49.31 40.44 5.66
C ARG A 3 48.04 39.68 6.01
N ALA A 4 46.88 40.21 5.63
CA ALA A 4 45.59 39.55 5.78
C ALA A 4 45.40 38.56 4.64
N TYR A 5 45.24 37.27 4.97
CA TYR A 5 44.79 36.25 4.03
C TYR A 5 43.27 36.22 4.10
N VAL A 6 42.61 36.52 2.99
CA VAL A 6 41.16 36.33 2.84
C VAL A 6 40.96 34.91 2.30
N CYS A 7 40.56 33.99 3.19
CA CYS A 7 40.07 32.68 2.79
C CYS A 7 38.63 32.82 2.30
N VAL A 8 38.40 32.60 1.00
CA VAL A 8 37.05 32.44 0.46
C VAL A 8 36.64 30.98 0.68
N ALA A 9 35.78 30.75 1.68
CA ALA A 9 35.14 29.45 1.87
C ALA A 9 33.93 29.35 0.93
N VAL A 10 34.02 28.48 -0.08
CA VAL A 10 32.89 28.15 -0.95
C VAL A 10 32.05 27.08 -0.23
N LEU A 11 30.88 27.47 0.25
CA LEU A 11 29.93 26.58 0.90
C LEU A 11 29.11 25.85 -0.18
N PHE A 12 29.41 24.58 -0.44
CA PHE A 12 28.55 23.71 -1.25
C PHE A 12 27.33 23.31 -0.43
N ILE A 13 26.19 23.95 -0.68
CA ILE A 13 24.90 23.51 -0.14
C ILE A 13 24.40 22.39 -1.06
N ALA A 14 24.60 21.14 -0.67
CA ALA A 14 23.92 20.01 -1.29
C ALA A 14 22.47 19.99 -0.80
N THR A 15 21.56 20.57 -1.57
CA THR A 15 20.12 20.36 -1.37
C THR A 15 19.79 18.94 -1.82
N SER A 16 19.68 18.02 -0.85
CA SER A 16 19.07 16.71 -1.09
C SER A 16 17.58 16.93 -1.33
N LEU A 17 17.13 16.82 -2.59
CA LEU A 17 15.71 16.70 -2.91
C LEU A 17 15.24 15.35 -2.40
N THR A 18 14.57 15.35 -1.25
CA THR A 18 13.80 14.19 -0.78
C THR A 18 12.53 14.17 -1.61
N VAL A 19 12.48 13.32 -2.64
CA VAL A 19 11.23 12.99 -3.30
C VAL A 19 10.47 12.11 -2.33
N PHE A 20 9.49 12.67 -1.63
CA PHE A 20 8.49 11.87 -0.96
C PHE A 20 7.64 11.21 -2.05
N ALA A 21 7.60 9.88 -2.08
CA ALA A 21 6.60 9.18 -2.89
C ALA A 21 5.22 9.68 -2.42
N GLN A 22 4.44 10.22 -3.34
CA GLN A 22 3.14 10.76 -3.00
C GLN A 22 2.18 9.57 -2.82
N GLN A 23 1.42 9.53 -1.73
CA GLN A 23 0.42 8.49 -1.50
C GLN A 23 -0.58 8.39 -2.67
N VAL A 24 -1.00 7.16 -2.98
CA VAL A 24 -2.10 6.88 -3.90
C VAL A 24 -3.38 7.38 -3.25
N VAL A 25 -4.14 8.25 -3.91
CA VAL A 25 -5.38 8.77 -3.35
C VAL A 25 -6.49 7.76 -3.62
N VAL A 26 -7.14 7.28 -2.55
CA VAL A 26 -8.28 6.36 -2.62
C VAL A 26 -9.58 7.10 -2.31
N THR A 27 -10.61 6.89 -3.13
CA THR A 27 -11.93 7.52 -2.99
C THR A 27 -13.05 6.54 -3.31
N GLU A 28 -14.30 6.89 -2.96
CA GLU A 28 -15.50 6.10 -3.30
C GLU A 28 -15.40 4.64 -2.84
N ILE A 29 -14.94 4.43 -1.60
CA ILE A 29 -14.82 3.08 -1.03
C ILE A 29 -16.20 2.58 -0.62
N GLU A 30 -16.70 1.58 -1.34
CA GLU A 30 -18.04 1.01 -1.17
C GLU A 30 -17.99 -0.52 -1.28
N ASP A 31 -18.76 -1.21 -0.45
CA ASP A 31 -19.01 -2.64 -0.60
C ASP A 31 -20.49 -2.94 -0.87
N ASN A 32 -20.79 -4.20 -1.19
CA ASN A 32 -22.16 -4.66 -1.40
C ASN A 32 -22.89 -5.10 -0.12
N LYS A 33 -22.37 -4.75 1.06
CA LYS A 33 -22.85 -5.25 2.35
C LYS A 33 -23.03 -4.18 3.45
N GLY A 34 -22.68 -2.93 3.17
CA GLY A 34 -22.76 -1.80 4.09
C GLY A 34 -21.57 -1.66 5.04
N GLY A 35 -20.39 -2.18 4.67
CA GLY A 35 -19.14 -1.96 5.39
C GLY A 35 -18.76 -0.47 5.44
N ILE A 36 -17.90 -0.13 6.41
CA ILE A 36 -17.36 1.22 6.60
C ILE A 36 -15.84 1.13 6.46
N TYR A 37 -15.27 2.12 5.77
CA TYR A 37 -13.87 2.16 5.41
C TYR A 37 -13.30 3.56 5.54
N GLU A 38 -12.01 3.63 5.79
CA GLU A 38 -11.23 4.87 5.80
C GLU A 38 -9.92 4.67 5.02
N ALA A 39 -9.57 5.64 4.18
CA ALA A 39 -8.24 5.70 3.56
C ALA A 39 -7.29 6.44 4.50
N VAL A 40 -6.24 5.76 4.97
CA VAL A 40 -5.27 6.28 5.94
C VAL A 40 -3.84 5.93 5.50
N GLU A 41 -2.85 6.50 6.15
CA GLU A 41 -1.45 6.10 5.95
C GLU A 41 -1.15 4.82 6.72
N LEU A 42 -0.47 3.87 6.07
CA LEU A 42 0.06 2.66 6.70
C LEU A 42 1.30 3.00 7.51
N GLU A 43 1.17 3.05 8.83
CA GLU A 43 2.23 3.42 9.75
C GLU A 43 2.41 2.40 10.90
N GLU A 44 3.64 2.25 11.38
CA GLU A 44 3.96 1.38 12.51
C GLU A 44 3.24 1.85 13.78
N GLY A 45 2.45 0.96 14.39
CA GLY A 45 1.61 1.28 15.55
C GLY A 45 0.29 1.98 15.20
N GLY A 46 0.00 2.17 13.91
CA GLY A 46 -1.28 2.67 13.41
C GLY A 46 -2.44 1.72 13.73
N LYS A 47 -3.67 2.11 13.40
CA LYS A 47 -4.85 1.27 13.59
C LYS A 47 -4.92 0.17 12.54
N PHE A 48 -5.16 -1.07 12.98
CA PHE A 48 -5.44 -2.17 12.06
C PHE A 48 -6.85 -2.04 11.46
N PHE A 49 -7.84 -1.81 12.32
CA PHE A 49 -9.21 -1.46 11.94
C PHE A 49 -9.50 -0.01 12.35
N HIS A 50 -10.16 0.77 11.51
CA HIS A 50 -10.45 2.17 11.85
C HIS A 50 -11.37 2.28 13.09
N ASP A 51 -12.22 1.28 13.32
CA ASP A 51 -13.24 1.23 14.38
C ASP A 51 -12.84 0.41 15.64
N ARG A 52 -11.59 -0.05 15.73
CA ARG A 52 -11.03 -0.72 16.93
C ARG A 52 -9.69 -0.12 17.30
N ASP A 53 -9.26 -0.38 18.54
CA ASP A 53 -7.97 0.09 19.04
C ASP A 53 -6.83 -0.92 18.79
N TYR A 54 -7.05 -1.91 17.94
CA TYR A 54 -6.02 -2.88 17.55
C TYR A 54 -4.96 -2.20 16.71
N THR A 55 -3.68 -2.46 17.01
CA THR A 55 -2.57 -1.87 16.27
C THR A 55 -2.06 -2.76 15.16
N ILE A 56 -1.52 -2.14 14.11
CA ILE A 56 -0.70 -2.82 13.11
C ILE A 56 0.78 -2.66 13.48
N THR A 57 1.53 -3.76 13.53
CA THR A 57 2.96 -3.76 13.90
C THR A 57 3.78 -4.64 12.97
N HIS A 58 5.11 -4.55 13.09
CA HIS A 58 6.07 -5.32 12.30
C HIS A 58 5.88 -5.10 10.80
N ILE A 59 5.53 -3.88 10.39
CA ILE A 59 5.36 -3.56 8.96
C ILE A 59 6.75 -3.56 8.30
N PRO A 60 6.96 -4.33 7.22
CA PRO A 60 8.15 -4.23 6.40
C PRO A 60 8.37 -2.80 5.92
N LYS A 61 9.61 -2.31 5.97
CA LYS A 61 9.91 -0.88 5.78
C LYS A 61 9.49 -0.35 4.42
N GLU A 62 9.49 -1.21 3.42
CA GLU A 62 9.04 -0.93 2.06
C GLU A 62 7.55 -0.61 1.96
N PHE A 63 6.72 -0.99 2.94
CA PHE A 63 5.28 -0.73 2.94
C PHE A 63 4.89 0.49 3.77
N LEU A 64 5.81 1.02 4.58
CA LEU A 64 5.53 2.21 5.40
C LEU A 64 5.24 3.43 4.52
N GLY A 65 4.16 4.14 4.86
CA GLY A 65 3.71 5.34 4.15
C GLY A 65 2.78 5.06 2.97
N PHE A 66 2.52 3.80 2.63
CA PHE A 66 1.51 3.43 1.63
C PHE A 66 0.10 3.79 2.09
N THR A 67 -0.82 3.97 1.15
CA THR A 67 -2.22 4.23 1.49
C THR A 67 -2.88 2.91 1.89
N GLN A 68 -3.37 2.82 3.11
CA GLN A 68 -4.18 1.72 3.62
C GLN A 68 -5.67 2.03 3.41
N VAL A 69 -6.41 1.06 2.90
CA VAL A 69 -7.87 1.03 3.01
C VAL A 69 -8.20 0.27 4.30
N SER A 70 -8.38 1.01 5.38
CA SER A 70 -8.68 0.46 6.71
C SER A 70 -10.16 0.12 6.80
N THR A 71 -10.46 -1.14 7.12
CA THR A 71 -11.82 -1.66 7.23
C THR A 71 -12.33 -1.65 8.66
N SER A 72 -13.65 -1.70 8.86
CA SER A 72 -14.26 -1.99 10.16
C SER A 72 -14.02 -3.45 10.55
N ALA A 73 -13.79 -3.71 11.83
CA ALA A 73 -13.58 -5.08 12.34
C ALA A 73 -14.81 -6.00 12.15
N ASP A 74 -16.02 -5.43 12.15
CA ASP A 74 -17.26 -6.17 11.91
C ASP A 74 -17.71 -6.08 10.44
N CYS A 75 -16.81 -5.70 9.52
CA CYS A 75 -17.14 -5.64 8.10
C CYS A 75 -17.70 -7.01 7.65
N PRO A 76 -18.85 -7.04 6.97
CA PRO A 76 -19.44 -8.28 6.46
C PRO A 76 -18.62 -8.85 5.29
N GLY A 77 -18.09 -10.06 5.45
CA GLY A 77 -17.37 -10.79 4.39
C GLY A 77 -18.17 -11.87 3.69
N GLY A 78 -17.46 -12.86 3.14
CA GLY A 78 -18.03 -14.04 2.49
C GLY A 78 -17.87 -14.05 0.97
N GLN A 79 -18.31 -15.14 0.33
CA GLN A 79 -18.11 -15.41 -1.10
C GLN A 79 -18.72 -14.34 -2.03
N ASP A 80 -19.86 -13.78 -1.65
CA ASP A 80 -20.53 -12.74 -2.42
C ASP A 80 -20.05 -11.33 -2.09
N TYR A 81 -19.03 -11.18 -1.23
CA TYR A 81 -18.44 -9.87 -0.92
C TYR A 81 -17.83 -9.25 -2.17
N ASN A 82 -18.04 -7.96 -2.34
CA ASN A 82 -17.47 -7.16 -3.40
C ASN A 82 -17.19 -5.77 -2.86
N LEU A 83 -15.91 -5.39 -2.85
CA LEU A 83 -15.42 -4.07 -2.47
C LEU A 83 -14.89 -3.35 -3.70
N THR A 84 -15.34 -2.12 -3.89
CA THR A 84 -14.86 -1.23 -4.95
C THR A 84 -14.34 0.08 -4.39
N PHE A 85 -13.33 0.64 -5.04
CA PHE A 85 -12.87 2.00 -4.78
C PHE A 85 -12.10 2.56 -5.99
N ASN A 86 -11.99 3.89 -6.07
CA ASN A 86 -11.23 4.56 -7.12
C ASN A 86 -9.84 4.97 -6.63
N ILE A 87 -8.85 4.85 -7.50
CA ILE A 87 -7.47 5.30 -7.31
C ILE A 87 -7.11 6.39 -8.32
N ASP A 88 -6.31 7.37 -7.90
CA ASP A 88 -5.94 8.52 -8.74
C ASP A 88 -4.79 8.26 -9.71
N ARG A 89 -4.11 7.11 -9.59
CA ARG A 89 -2.98 6.70 -10.42
C ARG A 89 -2.80 5.17 -10.41
N PRO A 90 -2.09 4.60 -11.39
CA PRO A 90 -1.84 3.16 -11.40
C PRO A 90 -1.10 2.67 -10.15
N ALA A 91 -1.60 1.62 -9.52
CA ALA A 91 -1.07 1.13 -8.25
C ALA A 91 -1.16 -0.40 -8.13
N TYR A 92 -0.16 -0.99 -7.48
CA TYR A 92 -0.27 -2.37 -7.00
C TYR A 92 -1.13 -2.39 -5.74
N VAL A 93 -2.02 -3.37 -5.67
CA VAL A 93 -2.87 -3.61 -4.50
C VAL A 93 -2.29 -4.76 -3.72
N TYR A 94 -2.07 -4.54 -2.43
CA TYR A 94 -1.69 -5.56 -1.49
C TYR A 94 -2.87 -5.92 -0.63
N GLN A 95 -3.01 -7.21 -0.33
CA GLN A 95 -4.03 -7.73 0.56
C GLN A 95 -3.38 -8.60 1.63
N ALA A 96 -3.68 -8.30 2.90
CA ALA A 96 -3.16 -9.03 4.05
C ALA A 96 -4.13 -10.16 4.44
N TRP A 97 -3.65 -11.41 4.38
CA TRP A 97 -4.40 -12.62 4.69
C TRP A 97 -4.16 -13.08 6.11
N ASP A 98 -5.21 -13.18 6.91
CA ASP A 98 -5.15 -13.65 8.29
C ASP A 98 -4.65 -15.11 8.38
N SER A 99 -3.50 -15.30 9.03
CA SER A 99 -2.80 -16.60 9.13
C SER A 99 -3.60 -17.71 9.82
N ARG A 100 -4.69 -17.37 10.51
CA ARG A 100 -5.56 -18.34 11.19
C ARG A 100 -6.44 -19.14 10.22
N HIS A 101 -6.53 -18.71 8.96
CA HIS A 101 -7.39 -19.33 7.95
C HIS A 101 -6.57 -20.08 6.87
N THR A 102 -7.18 -21.09 6.26
CA THR A 102 -6.61 -21.84 5.11
C THR A 102 -6.17 -20.86 4.04
N ARG A 103 -4.91 -20.95 3.60
CA ARG A 103 -4.35 -20.01 2.62
C ARG A 103 -5.08 -20.08 1.28
N PRO A 104 -5.12 -18.99 0.49
CA PRO A 104 -5.86 -18.92 -0.77
C PRO A 104 -5.50 -20.02 -1.77
N GLU A 105 -4.25 -20.49 -1.82
CA GLU A 105 -3.78 -21.55 -2.73
C GLU A 105 -4.42 -22.91 -2.43
N ASP A 106 -4.75 -23.14 -1.17
CA ASP A 106 -5.33 -24.38 -0.68
C ASP A 106 -6.84 -24.24 -0.42
N ARG A 107 -7.41 -23.05 -0.65
CA ARG A 107 -8.83 -22.73 -0.43
C ARG A 107 -9.62 -22.90 -1.72
N GLY A 108 -10.87 -23.34 -1.60
CA GLY A 108 -11.84 -23.20 -2.70
C GLY A 108 -12.15 -21.73 -2.95
N GLN A 109 -12.18 -21.35 -4.23
CA GLN A 109 -12.43 -19.97 -4.66
C GLN A 109 -13.56 -19.98 -5.68
N ASP A 110 -14.44 -18.98 -5.63
CA ASP A 110 -15.44 -18.73 -6.66
C ASP A 110 -15.46 -17.24 -7.03
N PRO A 111 -15.13 -16.86 -8.28
CA PRO A 111 -14.71 -17.72 -9.39
C PRO A 111 -13.46 -18.54 -9.09
N LYS A 112 -13.36 -19.75 -9.65
CA LYS A 112 -12.22 -20.63 -9.41
C LYS A 112 -10.90 -19.96 -9.78
N GLY A 113 -10.02 -19.84 -8.80
CA GLY A 113 -8.67 -19.32 -8.96
C GLY A 113 -8.56 -17.80 -9.04
N TRP A 114 -9.65 -17.05 -8.88
CA TRP A 114 -9.65 -15.60 -9.12
C TRP A 114 -8.55 -14.89 -8.33
N PHE A 115 -8.31 -15.29 -7.09
CA PHE A 115 -7.30 -14.67 -6.25
C PHE A 115 -5.91 -15.16 -6.63
N THR A 116 -5.71 -16.47 -6.74
CA THR A 116 -4.40 -17.05 -7.06
C THR A 116 -3.90 -16.72 -8.47
N ASP A 117 -4.80 -16.40 -9.39
CA ASP A 117 -4.46 -15.96 -10.74
C ASP A 117 -4.08 -14.47 -10.76
N ALA A 118 -4.63 -13.67 -9.84
CA ALA A 118 -4.44 -12.22 -9.78
C ALA A 118 -3.43 -11.76 -8.73
N TYR A 119 -3.07 -12.59 -7.75
CA TYR A 119 -2.21 -12.24 -6.62
C TYR A 119 -1.13 -13.28 -6.37
N THR A 120 0.03 -12.82 -5.94
CA THR A 120 1.17 -13.65 -5.53
C THR A 120 1.57 -13.34 -4.09
N ASP A 121 1.83 -14.39 -3.30
CA ASP A 121 2.40 -14.27 -1.94
C ASP A 121 3.78 -13.58 -2.02
N THR A 122 3.97 -12.50 -1.26
CA THR A 122 5.23 -11.77 -1.22
C THR A 122 6.27 -12.46 -0.33
N GLY A 123 5.83 -13.36 0.55
CA GLY A 123 6.63 -13.94 1.64
C GLY A 123 6.80 -13.01 2.84
N GLU A 124 6.30 -11.77 2.76
CA GLU A 124 6.30 -10.81 3.85
C GLU A 124 5.05 -10.94 4.72
N ILE A 125 5.16 -10.46 5.96
CA ILE A 125 4.06 -10.43 6.92
C ILE A 125 3.92 -9.06 7.56
N LEU A 126 2.74 -8.80 8.11
CA LEU A 126 2.49 -7.77 9.11
C LEU A 126 1.70 -8.39 10.27
N MET A 127 1.62 -7.69 11.40
CA MET A 127 0.95 -8.18 12.60
C MET A 127 -0.27 -7.33 12.95
N LEU A 128 -1.38 -7.98 13.25
CA LEU A 128 -2.43 -7.45 14.12
C LEU A 128 -1.99 -7.63 15.57
N ASP A 129 -2.00 -6.59 16.37
CA ASP A 129 -1.45 -6.59 17.72
C ASP A 129 -2.36 -5.85 18.73
N ALA A 130 -1.79 -5.48 19.88
CA ALA A 130 -2.48 -4.99 21.06
C ALA A 130 -3.62 -4.00 20.78
N PRO A 131 -4.75 -4.09 21.53
CA PRO A 131 -5.02 -5.05 22.61
C PRO A 131 -5.40 -6.47 22.13
N HIS A 132 -5.41 -6.75 20.83
CA HIS A 132 -5.59 -8.11 20.33
C HIS A 132 -4.30 -8.94 20.55
N ALA A 133 -4.43 -10.27 20.61
CA ALA A 133 -3.25 -11.13 20.66
C ALA A 133 -2.49 -11.04 19.31
N PRO A 134 -1.14 -11.02 19.30
CA PRO A 134 -0.39 -10.98 18.06
C PRO A 134 -0.85 -12.04 17.06
N THR A 135 -1.22 -11.62 15.87
CA THR A 135 -1.71 -12.47 14.79
C THR A 135 -1.02 -12.07 13.49
N GLU A 136 -0.39 -13.04 12.84
CA GLU A 136 0.32 -12.83 11.57
C GLU A 136 -0.68 -12.67 10.43
N TYR A 137 -0.34 -11.80 9.49
CA TYR A 137 -1.04 -11.66 8.22
C TYR A 137 -0.04 -11.80 7.07
N PHE A 138 -0.27 -12.76 6.17
CA PHE A 138 0.53 -12.96 4.98
C PHE A 138 0.18 -11.92 3.91
N ILE A 139 1.18 -11.33 3.29
CA ILE A 139 0.97 -10.24 2.34
C ILE A 139 0.95 -10.80 0.92
N TYR A 140 -0.13 -10.51 0.19
CA TYR A 140 -0.29 -10.86 -1.22
C TYR A 140 -0.27 -9.60 -2.06
N LYS A 141 0.49 -9.60 -3.16
CA LYS A 141 0.57 -8.48 -4.10
C LYS A 141 -0.17 -8.82 -5.39
N SER A 142 -0.92 -7.86 -5.95
CA SER A 142 -1.52 -8.02 -7.27
C SER A 142 -0.43 -8.23 -8.34
N ASN A 143 -0.65 -9.16 -9.26
CA ASN A 143 0.30 -9.49 -10.32
C ASN A 143 0.48 -8.33 -11.30
N GLU A 144 -0.58 -7.57 -11.53
CA GLU A 144 -0.61 -6.36 -12.35
C GLU A 144 -1.11 -5.16 -11.53
N PRO A 145 -0.71 -3.93 -11.88
CA PRO A 145 -1.27 -2.74 -11.26
C PRO A 145 -2.71 -2.51 -11.73
N TYR A 146 -3.53 -2.00 -10.83
CA TYR A 146 -4.85 -1.47 -11.16
C TYR A 146 -4.70 -0.04 -11.68
N ASP A 147 -5.68 0.41 -12.48
CA ASP A 147 -5.80 1.80 -12.94
C ASP A 147 -7.28 2.22 -12.94
N GLY A 148 -7.59 3.35 -12.30
CA GLY A 148 -8.97 3.83 -12.13
C GLY A 148 -9.73 3.11 -11.01
N THR A 149 -10.64 2.20 -11.35
CA THR A 149 -11.47 1.50 -10.36
C THR A 149 -10.86 0.15 -10.00
N VAL A 150 -10.72 -0.09 -8.69
CA VAL A 150 -10.34 -1.38 -8.13
C VAL A 150 -11.61 -2.14 -7.72
N GLU A 151 -11.69 -3.42 -8.06
CA GLU A 151 -12.72 -4.35 -7.61
C GLU A 151 -12.04 -5.55 -6.93
N LEU A 152 -12.42 -5.81 -5.68
CA LEU A 152 -11.91 -6.91 -4.85
C LEU A 152 -13.08 -7.81 -4.45
N LEU A 153 -12.99 -9.09 -4.80
CA LEU A 153 -14.01 -10.08 -4.50
C LEU A 153 -13.75 -10.75 -3.15
N GLY A 154 -14.77 -11.43 -2.63
CA GLY A 154 -14.64 -12.35 -1.51
C GLY A 154 -13.90 -13.64 -1.87
N ILE A 155 -13.20 -14.22 -0.90
CA ILE A 155 -12.49 -15.50 -1.05
C ILE A 155 -13.15 -16.52 -0.14
N ASP A 156 -14.26 -17.13 -0.57
CA ASP A 156 -14.89 -18.19 0.19
C ASP A 156 -15.55 -19.28 -0.68
N GLU A 157 -15.57 -20.50 -0.17
CA GLU A 157 -16.39 -21.62 -0.65
C GLU A 157 -17.39 -22.08 0.43
N VAL A 158 -17.19 -21.70 1.71
CA VAL A 158 -17.95 -22.24 2.85
C VAL A 158 -18.78 -21.17 3.55
N ILE A 159 -20.07 -21.13 3.19
CA ILE A 159 -21.11 -20.35 3.86
C ILE A 159 -20.93 -20.40 5.40
N GLY A 160 -20.56 -19.27 5.99
CA GLY A 160 -20.45 -19.09 7.44
C GLY A 160 -19.03 -18.94 8.00
N ASP A 161 -17.99 -18.97 7.18
CA ASP A 161 -16.62 -18.60 7.57
C ASP A 161 -16.33 -17.14 7.14
N PRO A 162 -16.24 -16.18 8.08
CA PRO A 162 -16.17 -14.75 7.76
C PRO A 162 -14.77 -14.30 7.30
N VAL A 163 -14.04 -15.13 6.54
CA VAL A 163 -12.65 -14.80 6.18
C VAL A 163 -12.64 -13.63 5.23
N LEU A 164 -11.93 -12.60 5.66
CA LEU A 164 -11.83 -11.32 5.01
C LEU A 164 -10.37 -10.94 4.86
N MET A 165 -10.05 -10.23 3.78
CA MET A 165 -8.78 -9.54 3.66
C MET A 165 -8.93 -8.19 4.36
N TRP A 166 -8.51 -8.17 5.62
CA TRP A 166 -8.83 -7.08 6.55
C TRP A 166 -7.97 -5.83 6.36
N THR A 167 -6.80 -5.97 5.73
CA THR A 167 -5.90 -4.86 5.50
C THR A 167 -5.49 -4.85 4.04
N ILE A 168 -5.93 -3.82 3.33
CA ILE A 168 -5.60 -3.56 1.93
C ILE A 168 -4.70 -2.31 1.90
N PHE A 169 -3.64 -2.33 1.10
CA PHE A 169 -2.79 -1.14 0.93
C PHE A 169 -2.21 -1.02 -0.46
N LEU A 170 -1.82 0.19 -0.84
CA LEU A 170 -1.52 0.56 -2.22
C LEU A 170 -0.12 1.14 -2.39
N GLU A 171 0.60 0.59 -3.36
CA GLU A 171 1.89 1.10 -3.85
C GLU A 171 1.69 1.75 -5.22
N GLU A 172 2.06 3.03 -5.36
CA GLU A 172 2.10 3.67 -6.67
C GLU A 172 3.04 2.90 -7.61
N THR A 173 2.61 2.69 -8.85
CA THR A 173 3.52 2.23 -9.89
C THR A 173 4.51 3.34 -10.17
N VAL A 174 5.76 3.17 -9.75
CA VAL A 174 6.84 4.06 -10.21
C VAL A 174 7.07 3.75 -11.69
N LEU A 175 6.43 4.52 -12.57
CA LEU A 175 6.82 4.51 -13.98
C LEU A 175 8.33 4.81 -14.04
N PRO A 176 9.13 4.03 -14.78
CA PRO A 176 10.54 4.30 -14.91
C PRO A 176 10.69 5.74 -15.39
N VAL A 177 11.31 6.58 -14.56
CA VAL A 177 11.64 7.95 -14.93
C VAL A 177 12.46 7.83 -16.22
N ASN A 178 11.92 8.30 -17.35
CA ASN A 178 12.72 8.38 -18.57
C ASN A 178 13.90 9.32 -18.27
N PRO A 179 15.16 8.85 -18.24
CA PRO A 179 16.31 9.67 -17.86
C PRO A 179 16.66 10.75 -18.88
N GLU A 180 15.87 10.93 -19.94
CA GLU A 180 16.04 11.96 -20.96
C GLU A 180 15.83 13.39 -20.44
N GLY A 181 15.37 13.56 -19.19
CA GLY A 181 15.31 14.85 -18.50
C GLY A 181 16.53 15.16 -17.62
N ASN A 182 17.71 14.59 -17.89
CA ASN A 182 18.91 14.95 -17.14
C ASN A 182 19.21 16.46 -17.30
N LEU A 183 19.31 17.15 -16.16
CA LEU A 183 19.60 18.59 -15.95
C LEU A 183 20.93 19.09 -16.54
N THR A 184 21.58 18.33 -17.43
CA THR A 184 22.84 18.68 -18.08
C THR A 184 22.65 19.52 -19.35
N THR A 185 21.47 19.51 -19.98
CA THR A 185 21.24 20.26 -21.23
C THR A 185 21.08 21.77 -21.00
N THR A 186 20.59 22.19 -19.83
CA THR A 186 20.32 23.62 -19.54
C THR A 186 21.59 24.46 -19.34
N TRP A 187 22.76 23.86 -19.11
CA TRP A 187 24.03 24.60 -18.98
C TRP A 187 24.68 24.96 -20.32
N GLY A 188 24.32 24.25 -21.39
CA GLY A 188 24.82 24.54 -22.75
C GLY A 188 24.17 25.77 -23.36
N GLU A 189 22.89 26.01 -23.06
CA GLU A 189 22.09 27.09 -23.64
C GLU A 189 22.31 28.44 -22.92
N ILE A 190 22.57 28.43 -21.60
CA ILE A 190 22.81 29.66 -20.82
C ILE A 190 24.14 30.35 -21.17
N LYS A 191 25.07 29.66 -21.84
CA LYS A 191 26.36 30.24 -22.27
C LYS A 191 26.37 30.73 -23.72
N ALA A 192 25.23 30.66 -24.42
CA ALA A 192 25.14 31.07 -25.82
C ALA A 192 24.72 32.55 -26.02
N ASP A 193 24.41 33.29 -24.94
CA ASP A 193 24.05 34.71 -24.97
C ASP A 193 25.11 35.60 -24.26
#